data_AF-A0A243P8S4-F1
#
_entry.id   AF-A0A243P8S4-F1
#
_cell.length_a   1.000
_cell.length_b   1.000
_cell.length_c   1.000
_cell.angle_alpha   90.00
_cell.angle_beta   90.00
_cell.angle_gamma   90.00
#
_symmetry.space_group_name_H-M   'P 1'
#
loop_
_entity.id
_entity.type
_entity.pdbx_description
1 polymer ?
#
loop_
_entity_poly.entity_id
_entity_poly.type
_entity_poly.pdbx_seq_one_letter_code
_entity_poly.pdbx_strand_id
1 'polypeptide(L)'
;MTSPESDLAEQLSSIDSIKIYLTGLVDAAFDDRKGAPVRLTFVGGEFAKRVGVPFERHLNALADCEKVVLPKTRRRLATFVEAYCQDTFVITEDPAGVYFVAPLGAGGSDTNVVSDVAPLRFHRAVWAAFIRPLDGKRRFLNLEKVGFTDATEMPALGKWLEIAENYVLGAPSDAPVDGIEVQRRVEQWASDVGAPVSKLIMAAKPVRAVAHPRGGSGQLEQLLAIVDILPPAVAAGWSIPVAVLKHLRDAR
;
A
#
# COMPACT_ATOMS: atom_id res chain seq x y z
N MET A 1 -24.19 19.60 -27.01
CA MET A 1 -24.35 18.28 -26.35
C MET A 1 -23.09 18.05 -25.55
N THR A 2 -23.09 18.38 -24.26
CA THR A 2 -21.99 18.09 -23.33
C THR A 2 -22.03 16.60 -23.00
N SER A 3 -20.86 15.96 -22.99
CA SER A 3 -20.75 14.53 -22.70
C SER A 3 -21.19 14.27 -21.25
N PRO A 4 -21.91 13.18 -20.92
CA PRO A 4 -22.38 12.87 -19.56
C PRO A 4 -21.25 12.80 -18.51
N GLU A 5 -20.00 12.64 -18.94
CA GLU A 5 -18.79 12.68 -18.10
C GLU A 5 -18.46 14.10 -17.58
N SER A 6 -18.86 15.15 -18.30
CA SER A 6 -18.63 16.55 -17.94
C SER A 6 -19.49 16.99 -16.75
N ASP A 7 -20.71 16.47 -16.65
CA ASP A 7 -21.68 16.90 -15.65
C ASP A 7 -21.33 16.36 -14.25
N LEU A 8 -20.73 15.18 -14.17
CA LEU A 8 -20.33 14.58 -12.89
C LEU A 8 -19.16 15.34 -12.25
N ALA A 9 -18.17 15.77 -13.04
CA ALA A 9 -17.05 16.56 -12.52
C ALA A 9 -17.51 17.89 -11.90
N GLU A 10 -18.55 18.51 -12.46
CA GLU A 10 -19.15 19.74 -11.93
C GLU A 10 -19.91 19.50 -10.61
N GLN A 11 -20.58 18.35 -10.48
CA GLN A 11 -21.27 17.95 -9.25
C GLN A 11 -20.31 17.62 -8.11
N LEU A 12 -19.12 17.11 -8.42
CA LEU A 12 -18.06 16.81 -7.45
C LEU A 12 -17.22 18.05 -7.09
N SER A 13 -17.87 19.16 -6.77
CA SER A 13 -17.21 20.45 -6.53
C SER A 13 -16.96 20.81 -5.06
N SER A 14 -17.38 19.99 -4.10
CA SER A 14 -17.14 20.18 -2.67
C SER A 14 -16.60 18.92 -2.01
N ILE A 15 -16.01 19.06 -0.81
CA ILE A 15 -15.54 17.90 -0.02
C ILE A 15 -16.70 16.94 0.25
N ASP A 16 -17.87 17.46 0.61
CA ASP A 16 -19.05 16.65 0.93
C ASP A 16 -19.59 15.90 -0.29
N SER A 17 -19.66 16.54 -1.46
CA SER A 17 -20.15 15.87 -2.67
C SER A 17 -19.18 14.77 -3.14
N ILE A 18 -17.87 15.02 -3.01
CA ILE A 18 -16.83 14.01 -3.26
C ILE A 18 -16.97 12.84 -2.27
N LYS A 19 -17.17 13.12 -0.99
CA LYS A 19 -17.34 12.10 0.05
C LYS A 19 -18.59 11.24 -0.20
N ILE A 20 -19.73 11.85 -0.50
CA ILE A 20 -20.97 11.14 -0.83
C ILE A 20 -20.77 10.23 -2.04
N TYR A 21 -20.11 10.74 -3.08
CA TYR A 21 -19.80 9.96 -4.27
C TYR A 21 -18.88 8.77 -3.98
N LEU A 22 -17.79 8.99 -3.24
CA LEU A 22 -16.90 7.92 -2.83
C LEU A 22 -17.64 6.87 -1.99
N THR A 23 -18.62 7.29 -1.18
CA THR A 23 -19.42 6.39 -0.33
C THR A 23 -20.25 5.45 -1.19
N GLY A 24 -21.05 6.00 -2.10
CA GLY A 24 -21.83 5.16 -3.02
C GLY A 24 -20.96 4.25 -3.90
N LEU A 25 -19.76 4.69 -4.28
CA LEU A 25 -18.83 3.88 -5.06
C LEU A 25 -18.23 2.73 -4.24
N VAL A 26 -17.81 3.00 -3.00
CA VAL A 26 -17.27 1.98 -2.11
C VAL A 26 -18.36 0.99 -1.70
N ASP A 27 -19.57 1.45 -1.39
CA ASP A 27 -20.71 0.59 -1.04
C ASP A 27 -21.04 -0.39 -2.17
N ALA A 28 -21.23 0.12 -3.40
CA ALA A 28 -21.50 -0.72 -4.56
C ALA A 28 -20.38 -1.74 -4.81
N ALA A 29 -19.12 -1.30 -4.71
CA ALA A 29 -17.97 -2.17 -4.92
C ALA A 29 -17.80 -3.20 -3.79
N PHE A 30 -18.21 -2.87 -2.57
CA PHE A 30 -18.19 -3.75 -1.41
C PHE A 30 -19.26 -4.85 -1.54
N ASP A 31 -20.46 -4.47 -1.96
CA ASP A 31 -21.57 -5.39 -2.23
C ASP A 31 -21.25 -6.35 -3.37
N ASP A 32 -20.71 -5.84 -4.49
CA ASP A 32 -20.25 -6.66 -5.63
C ASP A 32 -19.18 -7.68 -5.22
N ARG A 33 -18.42 -7.36 -4.17
CA ARG A 33 -17.37 -8.21 -3.60
C ARG A 33 -17.85 -9.06 -2.42
N LYS A 34 -19.17 -9.15 -2.20
CA LYS A 34 -19.77 -9.94 -1.11
C LYS A 34 -19.22 -9.57 0.27
N GLY A 35 -18.99 -8.28 0.50
CA GLY A 35 -18.49 -7.76 1.77
C GLY A 35 -16.97 -7.80 1.94
N ALA A 36 -16.20 -8.07 0.89
CA ALA A 36 -14.74 -7.97 0.97
C ALA A 36 -14.27 -6.50 0.81
N PRO A 37 -13.26 -6.06 1.59
CA PRO A 37 -12.70 -4.71 1.48
C PRO A 37 -12.25 -4.35 0.06
N VAL A 38 -12.50 -3.10 -0.33
CA VAL A 38 -12.25 -2.59 -1.67
C VAL A 38 -10.85 -1.96 -1.73
N ARG A 39 -10.04 -2.34 -2.72
CA ARG A 39 -8.72 -1.70 -2.92
C ARG A 39 -8.90 -0.23 -3.30
N LEU A 40 -8.16 0.67 -2.67
CA LEU A 40 -8.23 2.09 -2.94
C LEU A 40 -7.79 2.45 -4.38
N THR A 41 -6.89 1.64 -4.96
CA THR A 41 -6.50 1.78 -6.38
C THR A 41 -7.65 1.48 -7.34
N PHE A 42 -8.54 0.54 -6.99
CA PHE A 42 -9.77 0.29 -7.74
C PHE A 42 -10.71 1.51 -7.64
N VAL A 43 -10.92 2.04 -6.44
CA VAL A 43 -11.72 3.26 -6.22
C VAL A 43 -11.20 4.44 -7.04
N GLY A 44 -9.88 4.67 -7.03
CA GLY A 44 -9.27 5.72 -7.84
C GLY A 44 -9.40 5.49 -9.34
N GLY A 45 -9.35 4.25 -9.80
CA GLY A 45 -9.57 3.87 -11.20
C GLY A 45 -11.02 4.13 -11.65
N GLU A 46 -11.99 3.71 -10.84
CA GLU A 46 -13.42 3.96 -11.12
C GLU A 46 -13.77 5.45 -11.05
N PHE A 47 -13.20 6.21 -10.10
CA PHE A 47 -13.30 7.66 -10.09
C PHE A 47 -12.81 8.28 -11.40
N ALA A 48 -11.60 7.90 -11.84
CA ALA A 48 -11.01 8.47 -13.05
C ALA A 48 -11.82 8.13 -14.31
N LYS A 49 -12.42 6.94 -14.39
CA LYS A 49 -13.30 6.56 -15.49
C LYS A 49 -14.57 7.41 -15.56
N ARG A 50 -15.22 7.67 -14.42
CA ARG A 50 -16.51 8.40 -14.39
C ARG A 50 -16.33 9.91 -14.46
N VAL A 51 -15.28 10.44 -13.85
CA VAL A 51 -15.00 11.89 -13.77
C VAL A 51 -14.11 12.37 -14.93
N GLY A 52 -13.46 11.44 -15.64
CA GLY A 52 -12.58 11.74 -16.77
C GLY A 52 -11.17 12.20 -16.38
N VAL A 53 -10.90 12.41 -15.09
CA VAL A 53 -9.58 12.82 -14.58
C VAL A 53 -9.18 12.07 -13.30
N PRO A 54 -7.88 11.86 -13.06
CA PRO A 54 -7.40 11.31 -11.79
C PRO A 54 -7.83 12.16 -10.59
N PHE A 55 -8.15 11.50 -9.47
CA PHE A 55 -8.62 12.13 -8.23
C PHE A 55 -7.78 13.33 -7.77
N GLU A 56 -6.45 13.17 -7.73
CA GLU A 56 -5.53 14.23 -7.32
C GLU A 56 -5.57 15.44 -8.27
N ARG A 57 -5.74 15.21 -9.58
CA ARG A 57 -5.89 16.30 -10.55
C ARG A 57 -7.22 17.03 -10.38
N HIS A 58 -8.29 16.29 -10.10
CA HIS A 58 -9.60 16.88 -9.81
C HIS A 58 -9.55 17.80 -8.59
N LEU A 59 -9.01 17.30 -7.47
CA LEU A 59 -8.88 18.11 -6.24
C LEU A 59 -7.93 19.31 -6.40
N ASN A 60 -6.87 19.17 -7.21
CA ASN A 60 -6.02 20.31 -7.55
C ASN A 60 -6.80 21.37 -8.32
N ALA A 61 -7.56 20.99 -9.36
CA ALA A 61 -8.36 21.92 -10.13
C ALA A 61 -9.41 22.64 -9.26
N LEU A 62 -10.09 21.93 -8.37
CA LEU A 62 -11.04 22.54 -7.44
C LEU A 62 -10.37 23.53 -6.49
N ALA A 63 -9.18 23.20 -5.98
CA ALA A 63 -8.45 24.07 -5.08
C ALA A 63 -7.89 25.31 -5.79
N ASP A 64 -7.43 25.16 -7.05
CA ASP A 64 -6.97 26.26 -7.88
C ASP A 64 -8.12 27.21 -8.25
N CYS A 65 -9.35 26.69 -8.34
CA CYS A 65 -10.59 27.46 -8.48
C CYS A 65 -11.19 27.93 -7.12
N GLU A 66 -10.47 27.78 -6.01
CA GLU A 66 -10.92 28.14 -4.65
C GLU A 66 -12.22 27.46 -4.19
N LYS A 67 -12.65 26.38 -4.84
CA LYS A 67 -13.87 25.64 -4.50
C LYS A 67 -13.68 24.73 -3.28
N VAL A 68 -12.45 24.31 -3.01
CA VAL A 68 -12.07 23.52 -1.84
C VAL A 68 -10.79 24.06 -1.23
N VAL A 69 -10.73 24.13 0.10
CA VAL A 69 -9.53 24.54 0.83
C VAL A 69 -8.87 23.29 1.43
N LEU A 70 -7.94 22.71 0.67
CA LEU A 70 -7.24 21.48 1.02
C LEU A 70 -5.72 21.64 0.79
N PRO A 71 -4.87 21.26 1.75
CA PRO A 71 -3.42 21.25 1.53
C PRO A 71 -3.05 20.17 0.50
N LYS A 72 -2.02 20.41 -0.33
CA LYS A 72 -1.63 19.50 -1.42
C LYS A 72 -1.40 18.06 -0.95
N THR A 73 -0.85 17.88 0.24
CA THR A 73 -0.61 16.56 0.87
C THR A 73 -1.88 15.75 1.12
N ARG A 74 -3.03 16.41 1.27
CA ARG A 74 -4.36 15.80 1.48
C ARG A 74 -5.17 15.63 0.21
N ARG A 75 -4.63 16.02 -0.96
CA ARG A 75 -5.32 15.91 -2.25
C ARG A 75 -5.15 14.54 -2.91
N ARG A 76 -4.39 13.62 -2.30
CA ARG A 76 -4.30 12.22 -2.75
C ARG A 76 -5.45 11.42 -2.17
N LEU A 77 -5.92 10.40 -2.89
CA LEU A 77 -7.09 9.63 -2.48
C LEU A 77 -6.95 9.01 -1.08
N ALA A 78 -5.80 8.41 -0.77
CA ALA A 78 -5.58 7.77 0.54
C ALA A 78 -5.64 8.81 1.67
N THR A 79 -4.88 9.89 1.53
CA THR A 79 -4.80 10.95 2.55
C THR A 79 -6.08 11.78 2.64
N PHE A 80 -6.89 11.84 1.58
CA PHE A 80 -8.22 12.43 1.57
C PHE A 80 -9.21 11.55 2.35
N VAL A 81 -9.28 10.26 2.04
CA VAL A 81 -10.16 9.30 2.73
C VAL A 81 -9.81 9.25 4.22
N GLU A 82 -8.52 9.18 4.55
CA GLU A 82 -8.04 9.23 5.93
C GLU A 82 -8.41 10.52 6.66
N ALA A 83 -8.53 11.67 5.99
CA ALA A 83 -8.76 12.95 6.68
C ALA A 83 -10.23 13.36 6.71
N TYR A 84 -11.01 13.01 5.69
CA TYR A 84 -12.35 13.57 5.47
C TYR A 84 -13.46 12.52 5.43
N CYS A 85 -13.13 11.22 5.40
CA CYS A 85 -14.11 10.14 5.28
C CYS A 85 -14.04 9.11 6.43
N GLN A 86 -13.43 9.47 7.57
CA GLN A 86 -13.27 8.55 8.71
C GLN A 86 -14.60 8.11 9.34
N ASP A 87 -15.63 8.93 9.21
CA ASP A 87 -16.98 8.69 9.71
C ASP A 87 -17.82 7.82 8.77
N THR A 88 -17.36 7.57 7.55
CA THR A 88 -18.04 6.70 6.57
C THR A 88 -17.25 5.45 6.21
N PHE A 89 -15.92 5.45 6.32
CA PHE A 89 -15.08 4.31 5.95
C PHE A 89 -14.11 3.90 7.05
N VAL A 90 -13.81 2.60 7.05
CA VAL A 90 -12.59 2.06 7.66
C VAL A 90 -11.53 1.93 6.56
N ILE A 91 -10.36 2.53 6.78
CA ILE A 91 -9.19 2.36 5.90
C ILE A 91 -8.16 1.47 6.58
N THR A 92 -7.65 0.49 5.85
CA THR A 92 -6.58 -0.41 6.32
C THR A 92 -5.46 -0.47 5.28
N GLU A 93 -4.22 -0.47 5.74
CA GLU A 93 -3.03 -0.64 4.89
C GLU A 93 -2.49 -2.06 5.08
N ASP A 94 -2.30 -2.80 4.00
CA ASP A 94 -1.58 -4.07 4.08
C ASP A 94 -0.08 -3.82 4.26
N PRO A 95 0.70 -4.83 4.71
CA PRO A 95 2.12 -4.65 4.84
C PRO A 95 2.83 -4.40 3.53
N ALA A 96 2.24 -4.59 2.36
CA ALA A 96 2.82 -4.25 1.06
C ALA A 96 2.66 -2.75 0.71
N GLY A 97 1.90 -1.99 1.51
CA GLY A 97 1.58 -0.57 1.29
C GLY A 97 0.34 -0.36 0.41
N VAL A 98 -0.53 -1.36 0.32
CA VAL A 98 -1.79 -1.30 -0.42
C VAL A 98 -2.90 -0.91 0.54
N TYR A 99 -3.61 0.17 0.21
CA TYR A 99 -4.75 0.65 0.97
C TYR A 99 -6.05 -0.05 0.55
N PHE A 100 -6.85 -0.43 1.53
CA PHE A 100 -8.18 -0.99 1.39
C PHE A 100 -9.17 -0.14 2.17
N VAL A 101 -10.41 -0.07 1.68
CA VAL A 101 -11.52 0.65 2.32
C VAL A 101 -12.75 -0.23 2.40
N ALA A 102 -13.51 -0.10 3.49
CA ALA A 102 -14.80 -0.73 3.70
C ALA A 102 -15.77 0.23 4.40
N PRO A 103 -17.09 0.10 4.20
CA PRO A 103 -18.08 0.92 4.90
C PRO A 103 -17.99 0.76 6.42
N LEU A 104 -18.12 1.87 7.15
CA LEU A 104 -18.13 1.88 8.61
C LEU A 104 -19.38 1.13 9.12
N GLY A 105 -19.19 0.15 10.02
CA GLY A 105 -20.30 -0.64 10.57
C GLY A 105 -20.63 -1.93 9.79
N ALA A 106 -19.89 -2.26 8.72
CA ALA A 106 -19.97 -3.55 8.04
C ALA A 106 -19.47 -4.76 8.88
N GLY A 107 -19.34 -4.58 10.20
CA GLY A 107 -19.01 -5.64 11.14
C GLY A 107 -20.26 -6.41 11.56
N GLY A 108 -20.60 -7.45 10.79
CA GLY A 108 -21.67 -8.39 11.11
C GLY A 108 -21.43 -9.76 10.48
N SER A 109 -20.89 -10.68 11.30
CA SER A 109 -20.60 -12.09 11.04
C SER A 109 -19.42 -12.38 10.10
N ASP A 110 -18.53 -13.25 10.57
CA ASP A 110 -17.39 -13.81 9.86
C ASP A 110 -16.22 -12.85 9.64
N THR A 111 -15.82 -12.14 10.71
CA THR A 111 -14.39 -12.10 11.04
C THR A 111 -13.96 -13.53 11.38
N ASN A 112 -13.87 -14.39 10.37
CA ASN A 112 -13.02 -15.57 10.43
C ASN A 112 -11.62 -15.02 10.66
N VAL A 113 -11.24 -15.01 11.94
CA VAL A 113 -9.90 -14.89 12.50
C VAL A 113 -8.94 -14.33 11.46
N VAL A 114 -8.97 -13.02 11.26
CA VAL A 114 -7.79 -12.32 10.76
C VAL A 114 -6.78 -12.58 11.85
N SER A 115 -5.98 -13.62 11.64
CA SER A 115 -4.88 -13.99 12.51
C SER A 115 -4.15 -12.70 12.81
N ASP A 116 -4.00 -12.36 14.09
CA ASP A 116 -3.26 -11.20 14.61
C ASP A 116 -1.76 -11.23 14.23
N VAL A 117 -1.40 -12.12 13.31
CA VAL A 117 -0.07 -12.29 12.72
C VAL A 117 0.06 -11.27 11.61
N ALA A 118 0.67 -10.13 11.95
CA ALA A 118 1.11 -9.15 10.97
C ALA A 118 1.81 -9.86 9.78
N PRO A 119 1.40 -9.62 8.52
CA PRO A 119 1.95 -10.35 7.40
C PRO A 119 3.47 -10.18 7.30
N LEU A 120 4.19 -11.29 7.40
CA LEU A 120 5.64 -11.31 7.38
C LEU A 120 6.13 -11.11 5.95
N ARG A 121 6.93 -10.07 5.72
CA ARG A 121 7.57 -9.84 4.42
C ARG A 121 8.77 -10.78 4.27
N PHE A 122 8.58 -11.93 3.64
CA PHE A 122 9.68 -12.86 3.32
C PHE A 122 10.58 -12.36 2.19
N HIS A 123 11.84 -12.80 2.16
CA HIS A 123 12.73 -12.54 1.03
C HIS A 123 12.14 -13.12 -0.27
N ARG A 124 12.33 -12.43 -1.40
CA ARG A 124 11.78 -12.87 -2.70
C ARG A 124 12.17 -14.30 -3.05
N ALA A 125 13.38 -14.72 -2.71
CA ALA A 125 13.83 -16.08 -2.95
C ALA A 125 13.11 -17.10 -2.06
N VAL A 126 12.83 -16.76 -0.79
CA VAL A 126 12.02 -17.60 0.10
C VAL A 126 10.61 -17.69 -0.47
N TRP A 127 9.98 -16.56 -0.80
CA TRP A 127 8.64 -16.54 -1.39
C TRP A 127 8.54 -17.41 -2.64
N ALA A 128 9.48 -17.27 -3.56
CA ALA A 128 9.51 -18.07 -4.79
C ALA A 128 9.74 -19.57 -4.55
N ALA A 129 10.49 -19.94 -3.51
CA ALA A 129 10.74 -21.34 -3.15
C ALA A 129 9.47 -22.09 -2.72
N PHE A 130 8.46 -21.38 -2.19
CA PHE A 130 7.21 -22.00 -1.72
C PHE A 130 6.08 -21.92 -2.75
N ILE A 131 6.25 -21.16 -3.84
CA ILE A 131 5.22 -21.00 -4.88
C ILE A 131 5.49 -21.87 -6.10
N ARG A 132 6.72 -21.82 -6.62
CA ARG A 132 7.07 -22.40 -7.92
C ARG A 132 6.82 -23.92 -7.93
N PRO A 133 6.27 -24.51 -9.00
CA PRO A 133 6.17 -25.98 -9.10
C PRO A 133 7.53 -26.66 -9.02
N LEU A 134 7.52 -27.92 -8.61
CA LEU A 134 8.69 -28.79 -8.54
C LEU A 134 8.72 -29.66 -9.80
N ASP A 135 9.78 -29.55 -10.58
CA ASP A 135 9.98 -30.36 -11.79
C ASP A 135 10.65 -31.70 -11.44
N GLY A 136 10.05 -32.47 -10.52
CA GLY A 136 10.56 -33.80 -10.10
C GLY A 136 11.90 -33.79 -9.36
N LYS A 137 12.36 -32.62 -8.90
CA LYS A 137 13.58 -32.43 -8.10
C LYS A 137 13.23 -32.05 -6.67
N ARG A 138 14.18 -32.22 -5.75
CA ARG A 138 14.07 -31.76 -4.37
C ARG A 138 14.45 -30.28 -4.30
N ARG A 139 13.80 -29.53 -3.42
CA ARG A 139 14.05 -28.10 -3.26
C ARG A 139 14.83 -27.84 -1.99
N PHE A 140 15.87 -27.03 -2.11
CA PHE A 140 16.74 -26.65 -1.02
C PHE A 140 16.80 -25.13 -0.87
N LEU A 141 16.69 -24.63 0.35
CA LEU A 141 16.83 -23.23 0.73
C LEU A 141 18.12 -23.01 1.50
N ASN A 142 18.92 -22.03 1.08
CA ASN A 142 20.11 -21.59 1.78
C ASN A 142 19.78 -20.40 2.70
N LEU A 143 19.93 -20.59 4.01
CA LEU A 143 19.62 -19.55 5.01
C LEU A 143 20.67 -18.43 5.09
N GLU A 144 21.90 -18.66 4.63
CA GLU A 144 22.99 -17.68 4.72
C GLU A 144 23.02 -16.73 3.52
N LYS A 145 22.74 -17.26 2.31
CA LYS A 145 22.69 -16.49 1.06
C LYS A 145 21.26 -16.09 0.66
N VAL A 146 20.26 -16.54 1.40
CA VAL A 146 18.82 -16.35 1.18
C VAL A 146 18.44 -16.57 -0.29
N GLY A 147 18.69 -17.80 -0.74
CA GLY A 147 18.43 -18.28 -2.10
C GLY A 147 17.93 -19.73 -2.08
N PHE A 148 17.19 -20.16 -3.11
CA PHE A 148 16.74 -21.55 -3.24
C PHE A 148 17.24 -22.18 -4.54
N THR A 149 17.33 -23.50 -4.56
CA THR A 149 17.72 -24.29 -5.73
C THR A 149 16.96 -25.61 -5.77
N ASP A 150 16.77 -26.15 -6.97
CA ASP A 150 16.11 -27.44 -7.21
C ASP A 150 17.16 -28.43 -7.71
N ALA A 151 17.46 -29.46 -6.93
CA ALA A 151 18.51 -30.43 -7.18
C ALA A 151 18.07 -31.85 -6.79
N THR A 152 18.71 -32.88 -7.35
CA THR A 152 18.47 -34.28 -6.98
C THR A 152 19.07 -34.62 -5.61
N GLU A 153 20.19 -33.97 -5.28
CA GLU A 153 20.93 -34.13 -4.03
C GLU A 153 21.18 -32.77 -3.38
N MET A 154 21.42 -32.78 -2.07
CA MET A 154 21.71 -31.57 -1.32
C MET A 154 23.03 -30.94 -1.80
N PRO A 155 23.07 -29.63 -2.07
CA PRO A 155 24.30 -28.99 -2.53
C PRO A 155 25.44 -29.10 -1.50
N ALA A 156 26.65 -29.41 -1.97
CA ALA A 156 27.80 -29.72 -1.12
C ALA A 156 28.38 -28.53 -0.33
N LEU A 157 28.08 -27.28 -0.75
CA LEU A 157 28.65 -26.07 -0.15
C LEU A 157 27.55 -25.15 0.38
N GLY A 158 27.60 -24.88 1.69
CA GLY A 158 26.69 -23.97 2.40
C GLY A 158 25.66 -24.70 3.27
N LYS A 159 24.92 -23.93 4.08
CA LYS A 159 23.85 -24.46 4.92
C LYS A 159 22.53 -24.50 4.15
N TRP A 160 22.25 -25.64 3.54
CA TRP A 160 21.02 -25.91 2.80
C TRP A 160 20.05 -26.71 3.65
N LEU A 161 18.79 -26.30 3.64
CA LEU A 161 17.69 -27.04 4.24
C LEU A 161 16.70 -27.43 3.16
N GLU A 162 16.22 -28.66 3.21
CA GLU A 162 15.22 -29.14 2.26
C GLU A 162 13.84 -28.55 2.57
N ILE A 163 13.13 -28.14 1.53
CA ILE A 163 11.70 -27.82 1.54
C ILE A 163 10.99 -29.03 0.94
N ALA A 164 10.27 -29.77 1.78
CA ALA A 164 9.48 -30.90 1.31
C ALA A 164 8.32 -30.41 0.41
N GLU A 165 7.91 -31.27 -0.53
CA GLU A 165 6.94 -30.94 -1.58
C GLU A 165 5.58 -30.48 -1.04
N ASN A 166 5.15 -30.99 0.12
CA ASN A 166 3.92 -30.58 0.79
C ASN A 166 3.90 -29.10 1.21
N TYR A 167 5.05 -28.47 1.41
CA TYR A 167 5.13 -27.04 1.71
C TYR A 167 5.14 -26.17 0.46
N VAL A 168 5.28 -26.75 -0.74
CA VAL A 168 5.28 -26.00 -2.01
C VAL A 168 3.86 -25.98 -2.59
N LEU A 169 3.35 -24.80 -2.94
CA LEU A 169 2.01 -24.65 -3.51
C LEU A 169 1.88 -25.28 -4.90
N GLY A 170 2.96 -25.24 -5.68
CA GLY A 170 2.95 -25.71 -7.05
C GLY A 170 2.11 -24.86 -8.00
N ALA A 171 1.87 -23.60 -7.64
CA ALA A 171 1.08 -22.69 -8.45
C ALA A 171 1.87 -22.29 -9.71
N PRO A 172 1.28 -22.37 -10.91
CA PRO A 172 1.91 -21.86 -12.12
C PRO A 172 2.12 -20.34 -12.01
N SER A 173 3.07 -19.79 -12.76
CA SER A 173 3.58 -18.41 -12.57
C SER A 173 2.52 -17.32 -12.74
N ASP A 174 1.38 -17.66 -13.34
CA ASP A 174 0.24 -16.82 -13.68
C ASP A 174 -1.00 -17.04 -12.79
N ALA A 175 -0.99 -18.04 -11.90
CA ALA A 175 -2.09 -18.29 -10.99
C ALA A 175 -2.15 -17.26 -9.85
N PRO A 176 -3.36 -16.87 -9.39
CA PRO A 176 -3.50 -16.05 -8.19
C PRO A 176 -2.99 -16.83 -6.97
N VAL A 177 -1.95 -16.31 -6.32
CA VAL A 177 -1.36 -16.90 -5.11
C VAL A 177 -1.93 -16.20 -3.87
N ASP A 178 -2.48 -16.98 -2.95
CA ASP A 178 -2.86 -16.49 -1.62
C ASP A 178 -1.61 -16.32 -0.75
N GLY A 179 -1.30 -15.06 -0.42
CA GLY A 179 -0.14 -14.72 0.38
C GLY A 179 -0.20 -15.21 1.84
N ILE A 180 -1.41 -15.35 2.40
CA ILE A 180 -1.60 -15.85 3.77
C ILE A 180 -1.23 -17.34 3.80
N GLU A 181 -1.66 -18.09 2.79
CA GLU A 181 -1.33 -19.50 2.67
C GLU A 181 0.18 -19.72 2.47
N VAL A 182 0.85 -18.91 1.64
CA VAL A 182 2.32 -18.98 1.50
C VAL A 182 3.00 -18.72 2.84
N GLN A 183 2.59 -17.67 3.56
CA GLN A 183 3.16 -17.35 4.86
C GLN A 183 3.00 -18.51 5.85
N ARG A 184 1.80 -19.10 5.93
CA ARG A 184 1.52 -20.25 6.80
C ARG A 184 2.45 -21.42 6.48
N ARG A 185 2.68 -21.73 5.20
CA ARG A 185 3.58 -22.81 4.78
C ARG A 185 5.04 -22.52 5.11
N VAL A 186 5.48 -21.26 4.98
CA VAL A 186 6.84 -20.86 5.36
C VAL A 186 7.05 -20.97 6.87
N GLU A 187 6.09 -20.49 7.67
CA GLU A 187 6.13 -20.57 9.14
C GLU A 187 6.10 -22.02 9.63
N GLN A 188 5.23 -22.85 9.05
CA GLN A 188 5.13 -24.26 9.38
C GLN A 188 6.42 -25.00 9.04
N TRP A 189 6.94 -24.82 7.83
CA TRP A 189 8.23 -25.40 7.43
C TRP A 189 9.36 -24.96 8.37
N ALA A 190 9.44 -23.66 8.68
CA ALA A 190 10.47 -23.10 9.54
C ALA A 190 10.41 -23.70 10.96
N SER A 191 9.21 -23.89 11.50
CA SER A 191 8.98 -24.58 12.76
C SER A 191 9.48 -26.03 12.70
N ASP A 192 9.09 -26.78 11.67
CA ASP A 192 9.37 -28.22 11.56
C ASP A 192 10.87 -28.53 11.39
N VAL A 193 11.62 -27.65 10.71
CA VAL A 193 13.06 -27.83 10.48
C VAL A 193 13.94 -27.05 11.48
N GLY A 194 13.32 -26.35 12.44
CA GLY A 194 14.03 -25.51 13.41
C GLY A 194 14.75 -24.30 12.79
N ALA A 195 14.28 -23.82 11.63
CA ALA A 195 14.82 -22.62 11.01
C ALA A 195 14.26 -21.36 11.68
N PRO A 196 15.10 -20.39 12.10
CA PRO A 196 14.60 -19.15 12.66
C PRO A 196 13.92 -18.31 11.58
N VAL A 197 12.62 -18.04 11.76
CA VAL A 197 11.80 -17.20 10.85
C VAL A 197 12.44 -15.83 10.62
N SER A 198 13.16 -15.31 11.62
CA SER A 198 13.90 -14.05 11.54
C SER A 198 14.99 -14.01 10.45
N LYS A 199 15.48 -15.16 9.98
CA LYS A 199 16.42 -15.25 8.84
C LYS A 199 15.73 -15.35 7.48
N LEU A 200 14.43 -15.62 7.46
CA LEU A 200 13.61 -15.80 6.25
C LEU A 200 12.89 -14.51 5.85
N ILE A 201 12.60 -13.67 6.85
CA ILE A 201 12.04 -12.34 6.65
C ILE A 201 13.07 -11.41 6.02
N MET A 202 12.63 -10.55 5.11
CA MET A 202 13.39 -9.35 4.80
C MET A 202 13.51 -8.56 6.09
N ALA A 203 14.74 -8.16 6.44
CA ALA A 203 14.93 -7.14 7.47
C ALA A 203 13.92 -6.03 7.18
N ALA A 204 13.03 -5.75 8.14
CA ALA A 204 12.15 -4.60 8.05
C ALA A 204 13.07 -3.44 7.69
N LYS A 205 12.84 -2.85 6.51
CA LYS A 205 13.50 -1.59 6.17
C LYS A 205 13.32 -0.74 7.41
N PRO A 206 14.41 -0.28 8.07
CA PRO A 206 14.33 0.28 9.42
C PRO A 206 13.13 1.20 9.45
N VAL A 207 12.21 0.92 10.39
CA VAL A 207 10.96 1.65 10.55
C VAL A 207 11.33 3.10 10.36
N ARG A 208 10.89 3.65 9.22
CA ARG A 208 11.16 5.05 8.90
C ARG A 208 10.50 5.81 10.01
N ALA A 209 11.31 6.33 10.93
CA ALA A 209 10.94 7.45 11.75
C ALA A 209 10.17 8.42 10.84
N VAL A 210 8.92 8.65 11.23
CA VAL A 210 8.04 9.75 10.82
C VAL A 210 8.39 10.38 9.47
N ALA A 211 7.56 10.08 8.47
CA ALA A 211 7.34 10.91 7.28
C ALA A 211 8.60 11.48 6.61
N HIS A 212 9.28 10.67 5.80
CA HIS A 212 10.11 11.22 4.72
C HIS A 212 9.54 10.79 3.37
N PRO A 213 8.86 11.70 2.64
CA PRO A 213 8.26 11.39 1.35
C PRO A 213 9.36 10.97 0.38
N ARG A 214 9.24 9.76 -0.16
CA ARG A 214 9.98 9.35 -1.36
C ARG A 214 9.23 9.90 -2.57
N GLY A 215 9.49 11.16 -2.87
CA GLY A 215 9.45 11.74 -4.20
C GLY A 215 10.72 12.57 -4.32
N GLY A 216 11.23 12.82 -5.53
CA GLY A 216 12.37 13.72 -5.72
C GLY A 216 12.00 15.15 -5.34
N SER A 217 11.96 15.45 -4.04
CA SER A 217 11.62 16.74 -3.47
C SER A 217 12.89 17.36 -2.90
N GLY A 218 13.30 18.49 -3.47
CA GLY A 218 14.50 19.20 -2.99
C GLY A 218 14.33 19.59 -1.51
N GLN A 219 15.44 19.87 -0.81
CA GLN A 219 15.43 20.33 0.58
C GLN A 219 14.47 21.53 0.82
N LEU A 220 14.19 22.31 -0.23
CA LEU A 220 13.18 23.36 -0.24
C LEU A 220 11.74 22.85 0.01
N GLU A 221 11.34 21.74 -0.61
CA GLU A 221 10.01 21.16 -0.43
C GLU A 221 9.81 20.58 0.97
N GLN A 222 10.89 20.08 1.59
CA GLN A 222 10.88 19.67 3.00
C GLN A 222 10.72 20.88 3.93
N LEU A 223 11.37 22.00 3.61
CA LEU A 223 11.28 23.22 4.40
C LEU A 223 9.89 23.86 4.30
N LEU A 224 9.28 23.84 3.12
CA LEU A 224 7.89 24.27 2.92
C LEU A 224 6.90 23.40 3.70
N ALA A 225 7.11 22.08 3.73
CA ALA A 225 6.26 21.17 4.52
C ALA A 225 6.31 21.46 6.04
N ILE A 226 7.41 22.00 6.55
CA ILE A 226 7.52 22.42 7.96
C ILE A 226 6.74 23.71 8.22
N VAL A 227 6.83 24.69 7.31
CA VAL A 227 6.08 25.95 7.40
C VAL A 227 4.57 25.69 7.36
N ASP A 228 4.13 24.72 6.56
CA ASP A 228 2.73 24.34 6.41
C ASP A 228 2.11 23.68 7.65
N ILE A 229 2.91 23.22 8.61
CA ILE A 229 2.44 22.63 9.87
C ILE A 229 2.26 23.70 10.96
N LEU A 230 2.77 24.92 10.74
CA LEU A 230 2.67 26.00 11.70
C LEU A 230 1.25 26.59 11.73
N PRO A 231 0.77 27.05 12.90
CA PRO A 231 -0.49 27.78 13.00
C PRO A 231 -0.51 28.99 12.04
N PRO A 232 -1.65 29.32 11.40
CA PRO A 232 -1.72 30.36 10.35
C PRO A 232 -1.17 31.72 10.79
N ALA A 233 -1.37 32.10 12.05
CA ALA A 233 -0.85 33.33 12.63
C ALA A 233 0.69 33.37 12.69
N VAL A 234 1.33 32.21 12.82
CA VAL A 234 2.80 32.06 12.87
C VAL A 234 3.37 31.97 11.45
N ALA A 235 2.72 31.22 10.57
CA ALA A 235 3.13 31.08 9.17
C ALA A 235 3.11 32.42 8.41
N ALA A 236 2.13 33.28 8.68
CA ALA A 236 2.00 34.60 8.05
C ALA A 236 3.17 35.56 8.38
N GLY A 237 3.85 35.38 9.51
CA GLY A 237 5.01 36.17 9.92
C GLY A 237 6.36 35.54 9.57
N TRP A 238 6.35 34.34 8.99
CA TRP A 238 7.57 33.62 8.64
C TRP A 238 8.08 34.04 7.27
N SER A 239 9.38 34.33 7.22
CA SER A 239 10.11 34.54 5.96
C SER A 239 11.35 33.66 5.96
N ILE A 240 11.60 32.97 4.84
CA ILE A 240 12.81 32.17 4.67
C ILE A 240 13.92 33.14 4.24
N PRO A 241 15.00 33.30 5.02
CA PRO A 241 16.07 34.21 4.65
C PRO A 241 16.68 33.82 3.30
N VAL A 242 16.94 34.81 2.44
CA VAL A 242 17.48 34.59 1.08
C VAL A 242 18.80 33.81 1.09
N ALA A 243 19.61 33.97 2.14
CA ALA A 243 20.85 33.20 2.32
C ALA A 243 20.60 31.69 2.44
N VAL A 244 19.50 31.27 3.08
CA VAL A 244 19.12 29.85 3.21
C VAL A 244 18.65 29.30 1.88
N LEU A 245 17.90 30.08 1.09
CA LEU A 245 17.46 29.68 -0.26
C LEU A 245 18.63 29.43 -1.21
N LYS A 246 19.75 30.17 -1.07
CA LYS A 246 20.98 29.94 -1.86
C LYS A 246 21.59 28.57 -1.56
N HIS A 247 21.72 28.20 -0.28
CA HIS A 247 22.26 26.90 0.12
C HIS A 247 21.40 25.70 -0.32
N LEU A 248 20.08 25.87 -0.37
CA LEU A 248 19.15 24.82 -0.85
C LEU A 248 19.21 24.62 -2.37
N ARG A 249 19.70 25.61 -3.12
CA ARG A 249 19.92 25.54 -4.58
C ARG A 249 21.24 24.86 -4.92
N ASP A 250 22.27 25.05 -4.12
CA ASP A 250 23.63 24.52 -4.34
C ASP A 250 23.77 23.03 -3.92
N ALA A 251 22.78 22.49 -3.21
CA ALA A 251 22.74 21.08 -2.78
C ALA A 251 22.11 20.10 -3.81
N ARG A 252 22.06 20.49 -5.09
CA ARG A 252 21.58 19.67 -6.23
C ARG A 252 22.73 19.06 -7.02
#